data_AF-A0A518CJ77-F1
#
_entry.id   AF-A0A518CJ77-F1
#
_cell.length_a   1.000
_cell.length_b   1.000
_cell.length_c   1.000
_cell.angle_alpha   90.00
_cell.angle_beta   90.00
_cell.angle_gamma   90.00
#
_symmetry.space_group_name_H-M   'P 1'
#
loop_
_entity.id
_entity.type
_entity.pdbx_description
1 polymer ?
#
loop_
_entity_poly.entity_id
_entity_poly.type
_entity_poly.pdbx_seq_one_letter_code
_entity_poly.pdbx_strand_id
1 'polypeptide(L)'
;MSEVDFDNCQRLVEAFLNAVNAANTRSVSEIHSNKIREALLLIGSHTEDNINASLQIEYGPYLNKDHPDSESSGCTWYDIKLKNSGIALVDILYELENMNIPDGIQQVYPQLTQNEWEASMRVSLLVLSMCGAIVSNSNEE
;
A
#
# COMPACT_ATOMS: atom_id res chain seq x y z
N MET A 1 -17.99 17.23 11.07
CA MET A 1 -16.58 16.82 10.99
C MET A 1 -15.94 17.17 12.31
N SER A 2 -15.79 16.18 13.20
CA SER A 2 -15.17 16.36 14.52
C SER A 2 -13.65 16.30 14.39
N GLU A 3 -12.93 17.06 15.23
CA GLU A 3 -11.45 17.11 15.33
C GLU A 3 -10.75 15.73 15.37
N VAL A 4 -11.47 14.68 15.77
CA VAL A 4 -10.98 13.30 15.87
C VAL A 4 -10.57 12.70 14.51
N ASP A 5 -11.17 13.11 13.40
CA ASP A 5 -10.88 12.53 12.07
C ASP A 5 -9.55 13.05 11.47
N PHE A 6 -9.17 14.28 11.77
CA PHE A 6 -7.93 14.88 11.23
C PHE A 6 -6.68 14.33 11.92
N ASP A 7 -6.77 14.08 13.23
CA ASP A 7 -5.68 13.51 14.04
C ASP A 7 -5.35 12.08 13.59
N ASN A 8 -6.36 11.28 13.20
CA ASN A 8 -6.14 9.92 12.70
C ASN A 8 -5.42 9.88 11.34
N CYS A 9 -5.78 10.78 10.41
CA CYS A 9 -5.06 10.90 9.14
C CYS A 9 -3.62 11.37 9.34
N GLN A 10 -3.40 12.33 10.23
CA GLN A 10 -2.04 12.80 10.55
C GLN A 10 -1.19 11.66 11.15
N ARG A 11 -1.73 10.88 12.09
CA ARG A 11 -1.05 9.71 12.67
C ARG A 11 -0.72 8.64 11.63
N LEU A 12 -1.58 8.44 10.62
CA LEU A 12 -1.29 7.54 9.50
C LEU A 12 -0.07 7.98 8.71
N VAL A 13 -0.07 9.26 8.32
CA VAL A 13 1.00 9.86 7.54
C VAL A 13 2.31 9.81 8.34
N GLU A 14 2.27 10.14 9.63
CA GLU A 14 3.44 10.04 10.50
C GLU A 14 3.95 8.60 10.67
N ALA A 15 3.06 7.62 10.83
CA ALA A 15 3.43 6.21 10.91
C ALA A 15 4.08 5.72 9.62
N PHE A 16 3.54 6.11 8.46
CA PHE A 16 4.14 5.81 7.16
C PHE A 16 5.49 6.49 6.97
N LEU A 17 5.59 7.79 7.25
CA LEU A 17 6.86 8.53 7.16
C LEU A 17 7.91 7.92 8.09
N ASN A 18 7.53 7.50 9.30
CA ASN A 18 8.45 6.82 10.22
C ASN A 18 8.87 5.43 9.73
N ALA A 19 7.97 4.67 9.10
CA ALA A 19 8.29 3.38 8.49
C ALA A 19 9.24 3.54 7.29
N VAL A 20 8.97 4.51 6.42
CA VAL A 20 9.81 4.86 5.26
C VAL A 20 11.19 5.34 5.73
N ASN A 21 11.26 6.23 6.72
CA ASN A 21 12.54 6.73 7.24
C ASN A 21 13.37 5.62 7.90
N ALA A 22 12.73 4.68 8.59
CA ALA A 22 13.42 3.55 9.21
C ALA A 22 13.85 2.47 8.19
N ALA A 23 13.22 2.40 7.01
CA ALA A 23 13.66 1.55 5.90
C ALA A 23 15.06 1.91 5.37
N ASN A 24 15.57 3.11 5.65
CA ASN A 24 16.95 3.51 5.33
C ASN A 24 18.04 2.78 6.17
N THR A 25 17.67 1.90 7.12
CA THR A 25 18.61 1.27 8.07
C THR A 25 18.90 -0.23 7.84
N ARG A 26 18.58 -0.78 6.65
CA ARG A 26 18.98 -2.13 6.16
C ARG A 26 18.61 -3.36 7.02
N SER A 27 17.73 -3.27 8.04
CA SER A 27 17.12 -4.46 8.71
C SER A 27 15.56 -4.43 8.72
N VAL A 28 14.95 -4.46 7.53
CA VAL A 28 13.70 -3.73 7.26
C VAL A 28 12.39 -4.54 7.17
N SER A 29 12.30 -5.86 7.37
CA SER A 29 11.01 -6.55 7.07
C SER A 29 10.00 -6.59 8.23
N GLU A 30 10.39 -7.06 9.42
CA GLU A 30 9.40 -7.45 10.45
C GLU A 30 8.92 -6.27 11.32
N ILE A 31 9.84 -5.38 11.73
CA ILE A 31 9.51 -4.18 12.52
C ILE A 31 8.58 -3.24 11.75
N HIS A 32 8.83 -3.05 10.45
CA HIS A 32 8.00 -2.18 9.61
C HIS A 32 6.64 -2.81 9.31
N SER A 33 6.60 -4.11 9.09
CA SER A 33 5.33 -4.84 8.93
C SER A 33 4.43 -4.66 10.16
N ASN A 34 4.98 -4.75 11.37
CA ASN A 34 4.20 -4.55 12.60
C ASN A 34 3.70 -3.10 12.74
N LYS A 35 4.55 -2.10 12.48
CA LYS A 35 4.14 -0.67 12.52
C LYS A 35 3.04 -0.34 11.52
N ILE A 36 3.13 -0.89 10.31
CA ILE A 36 2.11 -0.69 9.27
C ILE A 36 0.79 -1.36 9.66
N ARG A 37 0.84 -2.58 10.21
CA ARG A 37 -0.36 -3.26 10.72
C ARG A 37 -1.02 -2.47 11.85
N GLU A 38 -0.24 -1.97 12.81
CA GLU A 38 -0.74 -1.12 13.89
C GLU A 38 -1.40 0.16 13.34
N ALA A 39 -0.76 0.83 12.37
CA ALA A 39 -1.31 2.02 11.74
C ALA A 39 -2.63 1.73 11.00
N LEU A 40 -2.70 0.63 10.26
CA LEU A 40 -3.93 0.19 9.57
C LEU A 40 -5.05 -0.12 10.56
N LEU A 41 -4.77 -0.80 11.68
CA LEU A 41 -5.77 -1.14 12.70
C LEU A 41 -6.21 0.06 13.54
N LEU A 42 -5.33 1.04 13.73
CA LEU A 42 -5.67 2.30 14.40
C LEU A 42 -6.77 3.06 13.63
N ILE A 43 -6.77 2.94 12.30
CA ILE A 43 -7.67 3.71 11.42
C ILE A 43 -8.87 2.90 10.98
N GLY A 44 -8.66 1.64 10.62
CA GLY A 44 -9.72 0.74 10.18
C GLY A 44 -10.63 0.25 11.29
N SER A 45 -10.28 0.50 12.57
CA SER A 45 -10.80 -0.16 13.77
C SER A 45 -10.36 -1.62 13.91
N HIS A 46 -10.31 -2.10 15.16
CA HIS A 46 -9.85 -3.45 15.51
C HIS A 46 -10.96 -4.50 15.38
N THR A 47 -11.59 -4.59 14.22
CA THR A 47 -12.50 -5.71 13.92
C THR A 47 -11.70 -6.97 13.62
N GLU A 48 -12.32 -8.14 13.80
CA GLU A 48 -11.70 -9.43 13.48
C GLU A 48 -11.28 -9.50 12.00
N ASP A 49 -12.11 -8.97 11.09
CA ASP A 49 -11.82 -8.91 9.65
C ASP A 49 -10.55 -8.09 9.35
N ASN A 50 -10.41 -6.92 9.98
CA ASN A 50 -9.25 -6.05 9.76
C ASN A 50 -7.97 -6.66 10.34
N ILE A 51 -8.08 -7.30 11.52
CA ILE A 51 -6.95 -8.02 12.13
C ILE A 51 -6.52 -9.13 11.18
N ASN A 52 -7.45 -9.97 10.73
CA ASN A 52 -7.17 -11.06 9.80
C ASN A 52 -6.54 -10.57 8.49
N ALA A 53 -7.06 -9.48 7.90
CA ALA A 53 -6.49 -8.88 6.70
C ALA A 53 -5.06 -8.36 6.93
N SER A 54 -4.83 -7.66 8.04
CA SER A 54 -3.50 -7.12 8.40
C SER A 54 -2.44 -8.23 8.54
N LEU A 55 -2.84 -9.42 8.97
CA LEU A 55 -1.93 -10.57 9.12
C LEU A 55 -1.46 -11.14 7.77
N GLN A 56 -2.19 -10.89 6.68
CA GLN A 56 -1.89 -11.38 5.33
C GLN A 56 -0.91 -10.50 4.55
N ILE A 57 -0.54 -9.34 5.08
CA ILE A 57 0.35 -8.39 4.40
C ILE A 57 1.69 -8.27 5.12
N GLU A 58 2.72 -7.89 4.38
CA GLU A 58 4.04 -7.51 4.89
C GLU A 58 4.56 -6.29 4.14
N TYR A 59 5.45 -5.54 4.79
CA TYR A 59 6.19 -4.47 4.13
C TYR A 59 7.58 -4.96 3.76
N GLY A 60 7.95 -4.79 2.50
CA GLY A 60 9.25 -5.26 2.05
C GLY A 60 9.55 -4.94 0.61
N PRO A 61 10.72 -5.39 0.13
CA PRO A 61 11.13 -5.13 -1.24
C PRO A 61 10.20 -5.87 -2.21
N TYR A 62 9.90 -5.21 -3.33
CA TYR A 62 9.18 -5.79 -4.46
C TYR A 62 9.77 -5.30 -5.78
N LEU A 63 9.55 -6.07 -6.84
CA LEU A 63 9.95 -5.70 -8.19
C LEU A 63 8.82 -4.89 -8.83
N ASN A 64 9.05 -3.60 -9.03
CA ASN A 64 8.11 -2.76 -9.73
C ASN A 64 8.13 -3.11 -11.23
N LYS A 65 7.01 -3.64 -11.75
CA LYS A 65 6.91 -4.11 -13.14
C LYS A 65 6.88 -2.98 -14.17
N ASP A 66 6.45 -1.79 -13.77
CA ASP A 66 6.46 -0.58 -14.61
C ASP A 66 7.85 0.06 -14.67
N HIS A 67 8.73 -0.32 -13.74
CA HIS A 67 10.13 0.07 -13.68
C HIS A 67 11.03 -1.18 -13.67
N PRO A 68 11.07 -1.96 -14.78
CA PRO A 68 11.83 -3.19 -14.88
C PRO A 68 13.35 -2.95 -14.72
N ASP A 69 13.80 -1.72 -14.97
CA ASP A 69 15.18 -1.27 -14.71
C ASP A 69 15.47 -1.06 -13.21
N SER A 70 14.59 -1.44 -12.29
CA SER A 70 14.83 -1.32 -10.84
C SER A 70 16.13 -2.03 -10.40
N GLU A 71 16.45 -3.18 -11.00
CA GLU A 71 17.75 -3.85 -10.77
C GLU A 71 18.92 -3.05 -11.37
N SER A 72 18.75 -2.48 -12.56
CA SER A 72 19.77 -1.71 -13.29
C SER A 72 20.02 -0.30 -12.73
N SER A 73 19.00 0.29 -12.10
CA SER A 73 19.02 1.64 -11.54
C SER A 73 19.65 1.70 -10.15
N GLY A 74 20.02 0.54 -9.58
CA GLY A 74 20.52 0.45 -8.22
C GLY A 74 19.48 0.88 -7.19
N CYS A 75 18.19 0.84 -7.51
CA CYS A 75 17.13 1.28 -6.60
C CYS A 75 16.27 0.09 -6.19
N THR A 76 16.03 -0.08 -4.89
CA THR A 76 15.11 -1.07 -4.35
C THR A 76 13.80 -0.39 -3.95
N TRP A 77 12.70 -0.87 -4.52
CA TRP A 77 11.35 -0.43 -4.20
C TRP A 77 10.81 -1.24 -3.02
N TYR A 78 10.23 -0.56 -2.04
CA TYR A 78 9.55 -1.14 -0.89
C TYR A 78 8.10 -0.73 -0.92
N ASP A 79 7.19 -1.67 -0.65
CA ASP A 79 5.77 -1.39 -0.52
C ASP A 79 5.08 -2.47 0.34
N ILE A 80 3.77 -2.29 0.56
CA ILE A 80 2.89 -3.30 1.13
C ILE A 80 2.62 -4.38 0.09
N LYS A 81 2.92 -5.62 0.45
CA LYS A 81 2.70 -6.80 -0.38
C LYS A 81 1.99 -7.90 0.39
N LEU A 82 1.41 -8.82 -0.37
CA LEU A 82 0.89 -10.06 0.19
C LEU A 82 2.06 -10.90 0.73
N LYS A 83 1.88 -11.39 1.96
CA LYS A 83 2.88 -12.18 2.66
C LYS A 83 3.22 -13.43 1.85
N ASN A 84 4.51 -13.72 1.68
CA ASN A 84 5.04 -14.88 0.97
C ASN A 84 4.74 -14.98 -0.54
N SER A 85 4.05 -14.01 -1.17
CA SER A 85 3.77 -14.08 -2.63
C SER A 85 4.62 -13.13 -3.46
N GLY A 86 5.21 -12.10 -2.84
CA GLY A 86 5.94 -11.04 -3.55
C GLY A 86 5.03 -10.10 -4.36
N ILE A 87 3.71 -10.29 -4.32
CA ILE A 87 2.73 -9.49 -5.05
C ILE A 87 2.44 -8.22 -4.26
N ALA A 88 2.82 -7.06 -4.82
CA ALA A 88 2.50 -5.77 -4.23
C ALA A 88 1.00 -5.47 -4.36
N LEU A 89 0.43 -4.83 -3.35
CA LEU A 89 -0.99 -4.46 -3.38
C LEU A 89 -1.29 -3.41 -4.47
N VAL A 90 -0.32 -2.56 -4.78
CA VAL A 90 -0.42 -1.58 -5.89
C VAL A 90 -0.58 -2.26 -7.25
N ASP A 91 0.08 -3.39 -7.49
CA ASP A 91 -0.08 -4.17 -8.73
C ASP A 91 -1.52 -4.68 -8.85
N ILE A 92 -2.11 -5.15 -7.75
CA ILE A 92 -3.49 -5.66 -7.76
C ILE A 92 -4.48 -4.53 -8.11
N LEU A 93 -4.31 -3.35 -7.51
CA LEU A 93 -5.15 -2.19 -7.79
C LEU A 93 -4.98 -1.70 -9.23
N TYR A 94 -3.75 -1.74 -9.76
CA TYR A 94 -3.48 -1.39 -11.15
C TYR A 94 -4.21 -2.34 -12.12
N GLU A 95 -4.19 -3.65 -11.86
CA GLU A 95 -4.95 -4.61 -12.67
C GLU A 95 -6.46 -4.37 -12.56
N LEU A 96 -6.98 -4.10 -11.35
CA LEU A 96 -8.41 -3.83 -11.13
C LEU A 96 -8.88 -2.54 -11.83
N GLU A 97 -8.04 -1.52 -11.89
CA GLU A 97 -8.35 -0.27 -12.60
C GLU A 97 -8.64 -0.52 -14.08
N ASN A 98 -7.91 -1.45 -14.71
CA ASN A 98 -8.05 -1.76 -16.13
C ASN A 98 -9.14 -2.80 -16.43
N MET A 99 -9.86 -3.28 -15.42
CA MET A 99 -10.95 -4.24 -15.57
C MET A 99 -12.31 -3.56 -15.66
N ASN A 100 -13.25 -4.25 -16.31
CA ASN A 100 -14.66 -3.89 -16.22
C ASN A 100 -15.17 -4.07 -14.77
N ILE A 101 -16.18 -3.28 -14.39
CA ILE A 101 -16.84 -3.40 -13.10
C ILE A 101 -17.30 -4.86 -12.87
N PRO A 102 -16.88 -5.52 -11.78
CA PRO A 102 -17.33 -6.87 -11.48
C PRO A 102 -18.86 -6.94 -11.30
N ASP A 103 -19.51 -8.00 -11.78
CA ASP A 103 -20.98 -8.17 -11.72
C ASP A 103 -21.54 -7.95 -10.31
N GLY A 104 -20.86 -8.46 -9.28
CA GLY A 104 -21.28 -8.27 -7.89
C GLY A 104 -21.28 -6.80 -7.44
N ILE A 105 -20.31 -6.01 -7.91
CA ILE A 105 -20.25 -4.57 -7.63
C ILE A 105 -21.33 -3.84 -8.41
N GLN A 106 -21.54 -4.18 -9.69
CA GLN A 106 -22.59 -3.55 -10.51
C GLN A 106 -23.99 -3.84 -9.96
N GLN A 107 -24.23 -5.02 -9.39
CA GLN A 107 -25.50 -5.35 -8.75
C GLN A 107 -25.78 -4.49 -7.50
N VAL A 108 -24.73 -4.21 -6.71
CA VAL A 108 -24.85 -3.37 -5.50
C VAL A 108 -24.92 -1.89 -5.86
N TYR A 109 -24.20 -1.46 -6.90
CA TYR A 109 -24.14 -0.08 -7.37
C TYR A 109 -24.51 0.03 -8.86
N PRO A 110 -25.80 -0.12 -9.24
CA PRO A 110 -26.19 -0.17 -10.65
C PRO A 110 -25.92 1.10 -11.45
N GLN A 111 -25.79 2.24 -10.75
CA GLN A 111 -25.51 3.54 -11.35
C GLN A 111 -24.01 3.82 -11.50
N LEU A 112 -23.14 2.98 -10.95
CA LEU A 112 -21.69 3.16 -11.06
C LEU A 112 -21.28 3.01 -12.52
N THR A 113 -20.68 4.07 -13.06
CA THR A 113 -20.16 4.07 -14.42
C THR A 113 -18.74 3.54 -14.47
N GLN A 114 -18.33 3.04 -15.64
CA GLN A 114 -16.95 2.57 -15.84
C GLN A 114 -15.91 3.65 -15.51
N ASN A 115 -16.17 4.91 -15.89
CA ASN A 115 -15.28 6.03 -15.59
C ASN A 115 -15.15 6.29 -14.08
N GLU A 116 -16.24 6.16 -13.31
CA GLU A 116 -16.21 6.32 -11.86
C GLU A 116 -15.50 5.16 -11.17
N TRP A 117 -15.66 3.94 -11.69
CA TRP A 117 -14.89 2.77 -11.26
C TRP A 117 -13.39 2.97 -11.46
N GLU A 118 -12.97 3.30 -12.68
CA GLU A 118 -11.57 3.58 -13.01
C GLU A 118 -11.00 4.69 -12.12
N ALA A 119 -11.74 5.79 -11.95
CA ALA A 119 -11.33 6.87 -11.05
C ALA A 119 -11.19 6.41 -9.60
N SER A 120 -12.10 5.56 -9.11
CA SER A 120 -12.04 5.04 -7.73
C SER A 120 -10.84 4.12 -7.50
N MET A 121 -10.52 3.26 -8.48
CA MET A 121 -9.35 2.39 -8.41
C MET A 121 -8.06 3.21 -8.53
N ARG A 122 -8.01 4.20 -9.43
CA ARG A 122 -6.86 5.12 -9.57
C ARG A 122 -6.58 5.89 -8.29
N VAL A 123 -7.60 6.45 -7.65
CA VAL A 123 -7.44 7.18 -6.37
C VAL A 123 -6.95 6.23 -5.29
N SER A 124 -7.50 5.01 -5.21
CA SER A 124 -7.07 3.99 -4.25
C SER A 124 -5.60 3.59 -4.46
N LEU A 125 -5.19 3.42 -5.72
CA LEU A 125 -3.81 3.15 -6.10
C LEU A 125 -2.89 4.30 -5.68
N LEU A 126 -3.24 5.55 -5.96
CA LEU A 126 -2.44 6.71 -5.57
C LEU A 126 -2.27 6.83 -4.05
N VAL A 127 -3.34 6.62 -3.28
CA VAL A 127 -3.29 6.62 -1.81
C VAL A 127 -2.37 5.49 -1.32
N LEU A 128 -2.49 4.30 -1.88
CA LEU A 128 -1.65 3.17 -1.49
C LEU A 128 -0.18 3.38 -1.87
N SER A 129 0.11 3.95 -3.05
CA SER A 129 1.47 4.25 -3.49
C SER A 129 2.21 5.24 -2.58
N MET A 130 1.50 6.02 -1.75
CA MET A 130 2.13 6.85 -0.71
C MET A 130 2.86 6.03 0.36
N CYS A 131 2.55 4.73 0.48
CA CYS A 131 3.21 3.80 1.40
C CYS A 131 4.54 3.30 0.83
N GLY A 132 4.76 3.47 -0.47
CA GLY A 132 5.94 3.01 -1.18
C GLY A 132 7.17 3.86 -0.84
N ALA A 133 8.34 3.22 -0.86
CA ALA A 133 9.62 3.90 -0.74
C ALA A 133 10.59 3.42 -1.83
N ILE A 134 11.43 4.34 -2.31
CA ILE A 134 12.53 4.04 -3.21
C ILE A 134 13.83 4.25 -2.42
N VAL A 135 14.60 3.18 -2.25
CA VAL A 135 15.91 3.25 -1.61
C VAL A 135 16.97 3.11 -2.69
N SER A 136 17.77 4.15 -2.89
CA SER A 136 18.97 4.04 -3.73
C SER A 136 20.04 3.25 -2.98
N ASN A 137 20.60 2.25 -3.66
CA ASN A 137 21.85 1.63 -3.28
C ASN A 137 22.96 2.63 -3.64
N SER A 138 23.24 3.58 -2.75
CA SER A 138 24.47 4.35 -2.85
C SER A 138 25.63 3.35 -2.86
N ASN A 139 26.38 3.34 -3.96
CA ASN A 139 27.71 2.76 -3.97
C ASN A 139 28.50 3.49 -2.89
N GLU A 140 28.95 2.75 -1.88
CA GLU A 140 30.06 3.19 -1.04
C GLU A 140 31.28 3.31 -1.97
N GLU A 141 31.55 4.51 -2.45
CA GLU A 141 32.88 4.94 -2.90
C GLU A 141 33.53 5.83 -1.83
#